data_AF-A0AAJ1RXP9-F1
#
_entry.id   AF-A0AAJ1RXP9-F1
#
_cell.length_a   1.000
_cell.length_b   1.000
_cell.length_c   1.000
_cell.angle_alpha   90.00
_cell.angle_beta   90.00
_cell.angle_gamma   90.00
#
_symmetry.space_group_name_H-M   'P 1'
#
loop_
_entity.id
_entity.type
_entity.pdbx_description
1 polymer ?
#
loop_
_entity_poly.entity_id
_entity_poly.type
_entity_poly.pdbx_seq_one_letter_code
_entity_poly.pdbx_strand_id
1 'polypeptide(L)'
;MAPLVSVSTVVQPHEDATKVVDSVKAVFPDWVPDRIPENAAFPNERKGVLITGSAESLDTLLESARNQRILDTALDAMTMELEGDSTGFALSRQAALAGKVSFVIDERAIGGEMRIGLTGENLAVWLEEQTWHAGRNSIPRSVGDDLAMSDDGEPVEWFDRKGNPTSGED
;
A
#
# COMPACT_ATOMS: atom_id res chain seq x y z
N MET A 1 5.72 -17.52 8.09
CA MET A 1 5.32 -17.98 6.73
C MET A 1 4.91 -16.75 5.93
N ALA A 2 4.92 -16.81 4.59
CA ALA A 2 4.36 -15.72 3.80
C ALA A 2 2.83 -15.60 4.06
N PRO A 3 2.28 -14.39 4.19
CA PRO A 3 0.86 -14.21 4.42
C PRO A 3 0.05 -14.47 3.15
N LEU A 4 -1.24 -14.78 3.32
CA LEU A 4 -2.21 -14.72 2.24
C LEU A 4 -2.45 -13.27 1.85
N VAL A 5 -2.43 -12.98 0.54
CA VAL A 5 -2.66 -11.63 0.01
C VAL A 5 -4.01 -11.57 -0.70
N SER A 6 -4.86 -10.65 -0.26
CA SER A 6 -6.12 -10.31 -0.92
C SER A 6 -6.04 -8.87 -1.42
N VAL A 7 -6.55 -8.62 -2.62
CA VAL A 7 -6.58 -7.29 -3.22
C VAL A 7 -7.97 -7.02 -3.77
N SER A 8 -8.50 -5.84 -3.47
CA SER A 8 -9.82 -5.41 -3.92
C SER A 8 -9.81 -3.96 -4.36
N THR A 9 -10.71 -3.60 -5.27
CA THR A 9 -10.88 -2.21 -5.70
C THR A 9 -12.29 -1.99 -6.25
N VAL A 10 -12.73 -0.75 -6.32
CA VAL A 10 -14.03 -0.38 -6.88
C VAL A 10 -13.83 0.25 -8.25
N VAL A 11 -14.46 -0.33 -9.27
CA VAL A 11 -14.57 0.25 -10.61
C VAL A 11 -15.75 1.19 -10.66
N GLN A 12 -15.49 2.49 -10.66
CA GLN A 12 -16.53 3.51 -10.74
C GLN A 12 -17.17 3.57 -12.14
N PRO A 13 -18.39 4.10 -12.25
CA PRO A 13 -19.15 4.13 -13.51
C PRO A 13 -18.50 4.99 -14.61
N HIS A 14 -17.63 5.92 -14.21
CA HIS A 14 -16.90 6.84 -15.08
C HIS A 14 -15.48 6.35 -15.39
N GLU A 15 -15.10 5.16 -14.93
CA GLU A 15 -13.77 4.59 -15.12
C GLU A 15 -13.77 3.51 -16.20
N ASP A 16 -12.62 3.36 -16.85
CA ASP A 16 -12.34 2.23 -17.74
C ASP A 16 -11.91 1.02 -16.89
N ALA A 17 -12.73 -0.03 -16.89
CA ALA A 17 -12.49 -1.23 -16.10
C ALA A 17 -11.13 -1.89 -16.42
N THR A 18 -10.68 -1.81 -17.67
CA THR A 18 -9.37 -2.35 -18.09
C THR A 18 -8.24 -1.59 -17.41
N LYS A 19 -8.31 -0.25 -17.39
CA LYS A 19 -7.29 0.58 -16.73
C LYS A 19 -7.27 0.39 -15.21
N VAL A 20 -8.44 0.13 -14.60
CA VAL A 20 -8.49 -0.21 -13.17
C VAL A 20 -7.77 -1.54 -12.93
N VAL A 21 -8.03 -2.57 -13.73
CA VAL A 21 -7.33 -3.86 -13.63
C VAL A 21 -5.83 -3.72 -13.89
N ASP A 22 -5.43 -2.97 -14.91
CA ASP A 22 -4.02 -2.70 -15.22
C ASP A 22 -3.31 -2.00 -14.05
N SER A 23 -4.00 -1.08 -13.36
CA SER A 23 -3.44 -0.42 -12.17
C SER A 23 -3.13 -1.41 -11.05
N VAL A 24 -4.03 -2.37 -10.79
CA VAL A 24 -3.81 -3.40 -9.77
C VAL A 24 -2.67 -4.32 -10.20
N LYS A 25 -2.66 -4.73 -11.47
CA LYS A 25 -1.62 -5.61 -12.04
C LYS A 25 -0.24 -4.97 -12.13
N ALA A 26 -0.15 -3.64 -12.14
CA ALA A 26 1.14 -2.95 -12.06
C ALA A 26 1.85 -3.19 -10.71
N VAL A 27 1.09 -3.51 -9.65
CA VAL A 27 1.61 -3.84 -8.30
C VAL A 27 1.52 -5.34 -8.01
N PHE A 28 0.50 -6.03 -8.54
CA PHE A 28 0.26 -7.47 -8.33
C PHE A 28 0.05 -8.17 -9.68
N PRO A 29 1.12 -8.49 -10.42
CA PRO A 29 1.02 -8.96 -11.81
C PRO A 29 0.22 -10.26 -12.00
N ASP A 30 0.22 -11.10 -10.98
CA ASP A 30 -0.45 -12.40 -10.90
C ASP A 30 -1.91 -12.30 -10.42
N TRP A 31 -2.35 -11.12 -9.98
CA TRP A 31 -3.71 -10.92 -9.49
C TRP A 31 -4.76 -11.13 -10.59
N VAL A 32 -5.76 -11.96 -10.26
CA VAL A 32 -6.90 -12.24 -11.14
C VAL A 32 -8.20 -11.81 -10.43
N PRO A 33 -8.94 -10.83 -10.97
CA PRO A 33 -10.21 -10.42 -10.38
C PRO A 33 -11.29 -11.50 -10.57
N ASP A 34 -12.19 -11.59 -9.60
CA ASP A 34 -13.39 -12.42 -9.62
C ASP A 34 -14.34 -12.08 -10.77
N ARG A 35 -14.35 -10.81 -11.18
CA ARG A 35 -15.12 -10.28 -12.29
C ARG A 35 -14.53 -8.98 -12.83
N ILE A 36 -14.85 -8.66 -14.08
CA ILE A 36 -14.54 -7.36 -14.68
C ILE A 36 -15.85 -6.80 -15.24
N PRO A 37 -16.36 -5.66 -14.74
CA PRO A 37 -17.57 -5.05 -15.27
C PRO A 37 -17.31 -4.49 -16.68
N GLU A 38 -18.33 -4.55 -17.55
CA GLU A 38 -18.26 -3.90 -18.86
C GLU A 38 -18.22 -2.36 -18.71
N ASN A 39 -17.49 -1.70 -19.61
CA ASN A 39 -17.47 -0.25 -19.70
C ASN A 39 -18.86 0.27 -20.14
N ALA A 40 -19.32 1.34 -19.50
CA ALA A 40 -20.61 1.97 -19.80
C ALA A 40 -20.41 3.34 -20.47
N ALA A 41 -21.15 3.61 -21.55
CA ALA A 41 -21.16 4.92 -22.18
C ALA A 41 -21.82 5.98 -21.27
N PHE A 42 -21.40 7.23 -21.36
CA PHE A 42 -22.02 8.32 -20.59
C PHE A 42 -23.25 8.89 -21.33
N PRO A 43 -24.35 9.23 -20.63
CA PRO A 43 -24.59 9.01 -19.20
C PRO A 43 -24.96 7.55 -18.88
N ASN A 44 -24.59 7.07 -17.69
CA ASN A 44 -25.04 5.77 -17.19
C ASN A 44 -25.42 5.84 -15.70
N GLU A 45 -26.29 4.91 -15.29
CA GLU A 45 -26.78 4.76 -13.91
C GLU A 45 -26.08 3.62 -13.15
N ARG A 46 -24.98 3.08 -13.71
CA ARG A 46 -24.23 1.99 -13.05
C ARG A 46 -23.74 2.51 -11.70
N LYS A 47 -23.71 1.65 -10.69
CA LYS A 47 -23.01 1.93 -9.43
C LYS A 47 -21.56 1.46 -9.53
N GLY A 48 -20.73 1.90 -8.58
CA GLY A 48 -19.39 1.33 -8.41
C GLY A 48 -19.47 -0.18 -8.20
N VAL A 49 -18.61 -0.93 -8.88
CA VAL A 49 -18.55 -2.39 -8.79
C VAL A 49 -17.27 -2.77 -8.06
N LEU A 50 -17.41 -3.38 -6.88
CA LEU A 50 -16.29 -4.00 -6.18
C LEU A 50 -15.81 -5.22 -6.96
N ILE A 51 -14.51 -5.28 -7.22
CA ILE A 51 -13.81 -6.45 -7.76
C ILE A 51 -12.74 -6.87 -6.77
N THR A 52 -12.55 -8.18 -6.62
CA THR A 52 -11.68 -8.77 -5.60
C THR A 52 -10.90 -9.92 -6.22
N GLY A 53 -9.69 -10.17 -5.74
CA GLY A 53 -8.91 -11.34 -6.08
C GLY A 53 -7.78 -11.56 -5.09
N SER A 54 -7.04 -12.64 -5.27
CA SER A 54 -5.85 -12.96 -4.48
C SER A 54 -4.59 -12.68 -5.30
N ALA A 55 -3.48 -12.46 -4.60
CA ALA A 55 -2.14 -12.43 -5.16
C ALA A 55 -1.24 -13.42 -4.41
N GLU A 56 -0.18 -13.86 -5.05
CA GLU A 56 0.78 -14.83 -4.55
C GLU A 56 1.83 -14.20 -3.64
N SER A 57 2.15 -12.91 -3.83
CA SER A 57 3.22 -12.23 -3.07
C SER A 57 3.07 -10.71 -3.00
N LEU A 58 3.94 -10.08 -2.19
CA LEU A 58 4.11 -8.62 -2.11
C LEU A 58 5.37 -8.13 -2.84
N ASP A 59 6.05 -8.98 -3.62
CA ASP A 59 7.41 -8.74 -4.07
C ASP A 59 7.55 -7.46 -4.90
N THR A 60 6.64 -7.26 -5.85
CA THR A 60 6.63 -6.06 -6.72
C THR A 60 6.37 -4.78 -5.92
N LEU A 61 5.49 -4.85 -4.91
CA LEU A 61 5.21 -3.73 -4.00
C LEU A 61 6.47 -3.39 -3.19
N LEU A 62 7.07 -4.38 -2.55
CA LEU A 62 8.25 -4.21 -1.68
C LEU A 62 9.47 -3.75 -2.48
N GLU A 63 9.65 -4.24 -3.70
CA GLU A 63 10.69 -3.76 -4.61
C GLU A 63 10.47 -2.29 -4.99
N SER A 64 9.24 -1.91 -5.34
CA SER A 64 8.92 -0.52 -5.65
C SER A 64 9.12 0.40 -4.44
N ALA A 65 8.71 -0.02 -3.24
CA ALA A 65 8.94 0.72 -2.00
C ALA A 65 10.44 0.88 -1.70
N ARG A 66 11.25 -0.17 -1.93
CA ARG A 66 12.71 -0.13 -1.79
C ARG A 66 13.36 0.84 -2.78
N ASN A 67 12.95 0.79 -4.04
CA ASN A 67 13.46 1.69 -5.09
C ASN A 67 13.10 3.15 -4.82
N GLN A 68 11.92 3.39 -4.25
CA GLN A 68 11.47 4.71 -3.82
C GLN A 68 12.04 5.15 -2.46
N ARG A 69 12.74 4.26 -1.74
CA ARG A 69 13.30 4.49 -0.39
C ARG A 69 12.24 4.83 0.67
N ILE A 70 11.07 4.22 0.57
CA ILE A 70 9.93 4.44 1.47
C ILE A 70 9.58 3.17 2.30
N LEU A 71 10.56 2.32 2.60
CA LEU A 71 10.30 1.06 3.33
C LEU A 71 9.86 1.29 4.79
N ASP A 72 10.30 2.38 5.42
CA ASP A 72 9.82 2.75 6.75
C ASP A 72 8.35 3.21 6.70
N THR A 73 8.00 4.08 5.75
CA THR A 73 6.61 4.45 5.48
C THR A 73 5.75 3.22 5.14
N ALA A 74 6.31 2.27 4.40
CA ALA A 74 5.62 1.02 4.07
C ALA A 74 5.36 0.19 5.32
N LEU A 75 6.34 0.06 6.24
CA LEU A 75 6.14 -0.64 7.51
C LEU A 75 5.01 0.02 8.30
N ASP A 76 5.08 1.33 8.47
CA ASP A 76 4.09 2.07 9.26
C ASP A 76 2.69 1.92 8.65
N ALA A 77 2.53 2.21 7.35
CA ALA A 77 1.24 2.14 6.67
C ALA A 77 0.67 0.70 6.61
N MET A 78 1.50 -0.32 6.42
CA MET A 78 1.03 -1.72 6.38
C MET A 78 0.67 -2.25 7.77
N THR A 79 1.14 -1.62 8.84
CA THR A 79 0.90 -2.07 10.22
C THR A 79 -0.07 -1.20 11.01
N MET A 80 -0.50 -0.07 10.44
CA MET A 80 -1.44 0.86 11.07
C MET A 80 -2.77 0.20 11.47
N GLU A 81 -3.30 -0.68 10.62
CA GLU A 81 -4.52 -1.46 10.90
C GLU A 81 -4.23 -2.90 11.37
N LEU A 82 -3.02 -3.18 11.90
CA LEU A 82 -2.63 -4.52 12.31
C LEU A 82 -3.39 -4.97 13.56
N GLU A 83 -4.19 -6.03 13.41
CA GLU A 83 -4.90 -6.71 14.49
C GLU A 83 -4.54 -8.20 14.49
N GLY A 84 -3.73 -8.61 15.47
CA GLY A 84 -3.25 -9.99 15.58
C GLY A 84 -2.43 -10.41 14.36
N ASP A 85 -2.94 -11.39 13.62
CA ASP A 85 -2.30 -11.97 12.44
C ASP A 85 -2.88 -11.43 11.11
N SER A 86 -3.56 -10.28 11.16
CA SER A 86 -4.18 -9.65 9.98
C SER A 86 -4.01 -8.14 9.95
N THR A 87 -3.89 -7.56 8.75
CA THR A 87 -3.84 -6.10 8.55
C THR A 87 -4.48 -5.72 7.22
N GLY A 88 -4.86 -4.46 7.10
CA GLY A 88 -5.34 -3.84 5.88
C GLY A 88 -4.61 -2.53 5.58
N PHE A 89 -4.41 -2.23 4.31
CA PHE A 89 -3.92 -0.91 3.88
C PHE A 89 -4.37 -0.61 2.44
N ALA A 90 -4.25 0.65 2.03
CA ALA A 90 -4.67 1.11 0.71
C ALA A 90 -3.53 1.73 -0.08
N LEU A 91 -3.56 1.52 -1.41
CA LEU A 91 -2.62 2.11 -2.36
C LEU A 91 -3.35 2.90 -3.44
N SER A 92 -2.73 4.01 -3.89
CA SER A 92 -3.25 4.82 -4.98
C SER A 92 -3.17 4.08 -6.33
N ARG A 93 -4.31 3.97 -7.03
CA ARG A 93 -4.35 3.38 -8.38
C ARG A 93 -3.62 4.23 -9.41
N GLN A 94 -3.64 5.54 -9.25
CA GLN A 94 -2.95 6.46 -10.17
C GLN A 94 -1.43 6.35 -10.02
N ALA A 95 -0.92 6.25 -8.79
CA ALA A 95 0.50 6.02 -8.55
C ALA A 95 0.94 4.67 -9.15
N ALA A 96 0.13 3.62 -8.95
CA ALA A 96 0.39 2.29 -9.50
C ALA A 96 0.52 2.29 -11.03
N LEU A 97 -0.38 2.98 -11.74
CA LEU A 97 -0.28 3.13 -13.21
C LEU A 97 1.00 3.86 -13.66
N ALA A 98 1.56 4.72 -12.81
CA ALA A 98 2.84 5.38 -13.04
C ALA A 98 4.05 4.52 -12.60
N GLY A 99 3.84 3.27 -12.20
CA GLY A 99 4.88 2.37 -11.71
C GLY A 99 5.38 2.68 -10.30
N LYS A 100 4.61 3.44 -9.52
CA LYS A 100 4.95 3.86 -8.15
C LYS A 100 4.00 3.25 -7.13
N VAL A 101 4.50 3.04 -5.92
CA VAL A 101 3.70 2.71 -4.74
C VAL A 101 3.52 3.97 -3.90
N SER A 102 2.27 4.31 -3.60
CA SER A 102 1.88 5.41 -2.71
C SER A 102 0.75 4.91 -1.83
N PHE A 103 0.99 4.92 -0.52
CA PHE A 103 0.02 4.55 0.50
C PHE A 103 -1.03 5.65 0.64
N VAL A 104 -2.28 5.25 0.84
CA VAL A 104 -3.40 6.16 1.03
C VAL A 104 -3.81 6.09 2.50
N ILE A 105 -3.78 7.23 3.17
CA ILE A 105 -4.09 7.39 4.60
C ILE A 105 -5.12 8.51 4.69
N ASP A 106 -6.26 8.24 5.32
CA ASP A 106 -7.40 9.14 5.59
C ASP A 106 -8.08 9.89 4.42
N GLU A 107 -7.39 10.19 3.32
CA GLU A 107 -7.93 10.93 2.17
C GLU A 107 -8.39 10.02 1.02
N ARG A 108 -9.49 10.41 0.37
CA ARG A 108 -9.94 9.75 -0.87
C ARG A 108 -8.98 10.07 -2.01
N ALA A 109 -8.15 9.09 -2.39
CA ALA A 109 -7.29 9.20 -3.55
C ALA A 109 -8.07 9.51 -4.84
N ILE A 110 -7.64 10.54 -5.56
CA ILE A 110 -8.16 10.85 -6.90
C ILE A 110 -7.86 9.65 -7.82
N GLY A 111 -8.89 9.17 -8.53
CA GLY A 111 -8.77 7.97 -9.37
C GLY A 111 -8.80 6.66 -8.58
N GLY A 112 -9.18 6.72 -7.30
CA GLY A 112 -9.48 5.59 -6.44
C GLY A 112 -8.25 4.84 -5.91
N GLU A 113 -8.53 3.89 -5.04
CA GLU A 113 -7.55 3.08 -4.35
C GLU A 113 -7.77 1.59 -4.63
N MET A 114 -6.71 0.80 -4.38
CA MET A 114 -6.81 -0.64 -4.20
C MET A 114 -6.52 -0.95 -2.73
N ARG A 115 -7.37 -1.78 -2.12
CA ARG A 115 -7.23 -2.19 -0.72
C ARG A 115 -6.62 -3.59 -0.68
N ILE A 116 -5.54 -3.71 0.09
CA ILE A 116 -4.78 -4.93 0.30
C ILE A 116 -5.13 -5.43 1.70
N GLY A 117 -5.45 -6.72 1.81
CA GLY A 117 -5.59 -7.42 3.07
C GLY A 117 -4.55 -8.52 3.17
N LEU A 118 -3.83 -8.56 4.30
CA LEU A 118 -2.88 -9.63 4.61
C LEU A 118 -3.38 -10.45 5.79
N THR A 119 -3.13 -11.76 5.75
CA THR A 119 -3.41 -12.65 6.89
C THR A 119 -2.36 -13.75 6.97
N GLY A 120 -1.73 -13.92 8.13
CA GLY A 120 -0.73 -14.96 8.34
C GLY A 120 -0.09 -14.89 9.73
N GLU A 121 0.43 -16.01 10.20
CA GLU A 121 1.05 -16.12 11.53
C GLU A 121 2.29 -15.22 11.68
N ASN A 122 2.36 -14.51 12.81
CA ASN A 122 3.44 -13.58 13.15
C ASN A 122 3.62 -12.47 12.09
N LEU A 123 2.50 -11.94 11.60
CA LEU A 123 2.48 -10.96 10.51
C LEU A 123 3.34 -9.73 10.80
N ALA A 124 3.33 -9.22 12.04
CA ALA A 124 4.12 -8.08 12.48
C ALA A 124 5.61 -8.29 12.19
N VAL A 125 6.15 -9.41 12.69
CA VAL A 125 7.58 -9.78 12.54
C VAL A 125 7.91 -9.99 11.06
N TRP A 126 7.03 -10.65 10.31
CA TRP A 126 7.23 -10.85 8.89
C TRP A 126 7.32 -9.50 8.13
N LEU A 127 6.46 -8.54 8.44
CA LEU A 127 6.48 -7.20 7.84
C LEU A 127 7.75 -6.41 8.21
N GLU A 128 8.22 -6.51 9.45
CA GLU A 128 9.51 -5.92 9.86
C GLU A 128 10.68 -6.47 9.05
N GLU A 129 10.72 -7.80 8.84
CA GLU A 129 11.75 -8.46 8.05
C GLU A 129 11.69 -8.04 6.57
N GLN A 130 10.49 -8.00 5.98
CA GLN A 130 10.31 -7.62 4.58
C GLN A 130 10.63 -6.15 4.30
N THR A 131 10.43 -5.27 5.29
CA THR A 131 10.71 -3.85 5.17
C THR A 131 12.11 -3.47 5.65
N TRP A 132 12.93 -4.44 6.07
CA TRP A 132 14.27 -4.15 6.55
C TRP A 132 15.17 -3.57 5.45
N HIS A 133 15.96 -2.57 5.83
CA HIS A 133 17.03 -2.01 5.00
C HIS A 133 18.22 -1.56 5.85
N ALA A 134 19.38 -1.38 5.21
CA ALA A 134 20.64 -1.10 5.89
C ALA A 134 20.66 0.19 6.75
N GLY A 135 19.74 1.13 6.52
CA GLY A 135 19.57 2.33 7.35
C GLY A 135 19.19 1.99 8.80
N ARG A 136 18.51 0.85 9.00
CA ARG A 136 18.10 0.37 10.33
C ARG A 136 19.26 -0.16 11.18
N ASN A 137 20.45 -0.36 10.59
CA ASN A 137 21.66 -0.63 11.38
C ASN A 137 22.06 0.56 12.26
N SER A 138 21.75 1.78 11.81
CA SER A 138 22.02 3.01 12.58
C SER A 138 20.84 3.46 13.43
N ILE A 139 19.62 3.32 12.91
CA ILE A 139 18.37 3.72 13.58
C ILE A 139 17.39 2.55 13.46
N PRO A 140 17.38 1.60 14.42
CA PRO A 140 16.47 0.46 14.39
C PRO A 140 15.00 0.93 14.33
N ARG A 141 14.18 0.18 13.59
CA ARG A 141 12.73 0.39 13.49
C ARG A 141 11.99 -0.91 13.79
N SER A 142 10.84 -0.80 14.44
CA SER A 142 9.91 -1.90 14.75
C SER A 142 8.46 -1.42 14.65
N VAL A 143 7.51 -2.34 14.57
CA VAL A 143 6.08 -2.00 14.52
C VAL A 143 5.69 -1.15 15.74
N GLY A 144 5.07 0.01 15.49
CA GLY A 144 4.57 0.90 16.54
C GLY A 144 5.67 1.52 17.42
N ASP A 145 6.88 1.70 16.88
CA ASP A 145 7.94 2.44 17.57
C ASP A 145 7.64 3.96 17.65
N ASP A 146 8.41 4.68 18.47
CA ASP A 146 8.25 6.12 18.67
C ASP A 146 8.58 6.96 17.41
N LEU A 147 9.09 6.33 16.34
CA LEU A 147 9.44 6.95 15.06
C LEU A 147 8.43 6.61 13.96
N ALA A 148 7.38 5.86 14.29
CA ALA A 148 6.30 5.52 13.38
C ALA A 148 5.55 6.79 12.97
N MET A 149 5.25 6.89 11.67
CA MET A 149 4.30 7.85 11.13
C MET A 149 2.99 7.82 11.94
N SER A 150 2.38 8.98 12.17
CA SER A 150 1.12 9.07 12.90
C SER A 150 -0.07 8.53 12.12
N ASP A 151 -1.20 8.32 12.80
CA ASP A 151 -2.42 7.76 12.22
C ASP A 151 -3.00 8.61 11.07
N ASP A 152 -2.72 9.92 11.04
CA ASP A 152 -3.11 10.85 9.97
C ASP A 152 -2.10 10.89 8.80
N GLY A 153 -1.03 10.09 8.87
CA GLY A 153 -0.02 9.99 7.83
C GLY A 153 1.09 11.04 7.89
N GLU A 154 1.10 11.90 8.93
CA GLU A 154 2.18 12.85 9.12
C GLU A 154 3.48 12.13 9.52
N PRO A 155 4.60 12.41 8.84
CA PRO A 155 5.87 11.81 9.20
C PRO A 155 6.38 12.37 10.53
N VAL A 156 6.88 11.50 11.41
CA VAL A 156 7.64 11.97 12.59
C VAL A 156 8.97 12.53 12.11
N GLU A 157 9.28 13.77 12.52
CA GLU A 157 10.52 14.44 12.17
C GLU A 157 11.73 13.69 12.73
N TRP A 158 12.68 13.29 11.86
CA TRP A 158 13.89 12.61 12.33
C TRP A 158 15.00 13.61 12.60
N PHE A 159 15.81 13.28 13.61
CA PHE A 159 17.04 14.00 13.90
C PHE A 159 18.24 13.11 13.57
N ASP A 160 19.25 13.66 12.89
CA ASP A 160 20.52 12.96 12.68
C ASP A 160 21.26 12.73 14.01
N ARG A 161 22.39 12.00 13.99
CA ARG A 161 23.21 11.78 15.21
C ARG A 161 23.74 13.07 15.87
N LYS A 162 23.64 14.21 15.19
CA LYS A 162 24.04 15.53 15.69
C LYS A 162 22.84 16.36 16.16
N GLY A 163 21.62 15.83 16.09
CA GLY A 163 20.40 16.51 16.49
C GLY A 163 19.82 17.44 15.42
N ASN A 164 20.25 17.34 14.16
CA ASN A 164 19.71 18.17 13.08
C ASN A 164 18.48 17.50 12.44
N PRO A 165 17.43 18.26 12.10
CA PRO A 165 16.32 17.76 11.29
C PRO A 165 16.82 17.11 9.99
N THR A 166 16.27 15.97 9.61
CA THR A 166 16.57 15.34 8.32
C THR A 166 15.64 15.81 7.21
N SER A 167 14.47 16.33 7.58
CA SER A 167 13.59 17.11 6.71
C SER A 167 14.27 18.46 6.51
N GLY A 168 14.51 18.89 5.27
CA GLY A 168 15.11 20.21 5.03
C GLY A 168 14.22 21.32 5.58
N GLU A 169 14.83 22.38 6.11
CA GLU A 169 14.12 23.65 6.32
C GLU A 169 13.71 24.17 4.93
N ASP A 170 12.41 24.20 4.64
CA ASP A 170 11.85 24.85 3.44
C ASP A 170 12.16 26.35 3.40
#